data_AF-A0A5F8GB75-F1
#
_entry.id   AF-A0A5F8GB75-F1
#
_cell.length_a   1.000
_cell.length_b   1.000
_cell.length_c   1.000
_cell.angle_alpha   90.00
_cell.angle_beta   90.00
_cell.angle_gamma   90.00
#
_symmetry.space_group_name_H-M   'P 1'
#
loop_
_entity.id
_entity.type
_entity.pdbx_description
1 polymer ?
#
loop_
_entity_poly.entity_id
_entity_poly.type
_entity_poly.pdbx_seq_one_letter_code
_entity_poly.pdbx_strand_id
1 'polypeptide(L)'
;MAEVEEILLQLQKDNRDGRLRKQELEELMRILETESDSLVLTLRSLRERERSLQRRLNQAAGALRGEAEDVVKTRAAHTLELIAVATEQKLILERSNQLLQEEWEELSSQLFYYGGEQQCQRRQHRRLQAELLGLQKQLELMESKSALQAEGILKGVLQKEEAWASFQEQSGVLQELQTKVMGSGLHAGPAPGGGGAENRLSCTGHLSRLRLVAVLGLRLLLPLELDQMASEDLSGSVIL
;
A
#
# COMPACT_ATOMS: atom_id res chain seq x y z
N MET A 1 -93.54 68.26 -19.72
CA MET A 1 -93.13 67.83 -18.36
C MET A 1 -92.70 66.37 -18.35
N ALA A 2 -93.52 65.42 -18.83
CA ALA A 2 -93.18 63.98 -18.87
C ALA A 2 -91.88 63.63 -19.64
N GLU A 3 -91.64 64.20 -20.82
CA GLU A 3 -90.42 63.91 -21.61
C GLU A 3 -89.11 64.31 -20.88
N VAL A 4 -89.16 65.39 -20.09
CA VAL A 4 -88.01 65.86 -19.32
C VAL A 4 -87.71 64.91 -18.16
N GLU A 5 -88.75 64.33 -17.55
CA GLU A 5 -88.63 63.33 -16.48
C GLU A 5 -88.08 62.00 -17.00
N GLU A 6 -88.51 61.55 -18.19
CA GLU A 6 -87.96 60.36 -18.85
C GLU A 6 -86.47 60.51 -19.19
N ILE A 7 -86.07 61.68 -19.72
CA ILE A 7 -84.66 61.99 -20.00
C ILE A 7 -83.83 61.94 -18.71
N LEU A 8 -84.35 62.48 -17.60
CA LEU A 8 -83.66 62.44 -16.31
C LEU A 8 -83.51 61.01 -15.77
N LEU A 9 -84.56 60.18 -15.86
CA LEU A 9 -84.49 58.79 -15.45
C LEU A 9 -83.50 57.98 -16.29
N GLN A 10 -83.45 58.25 -17.60
CA GLN A 10 -82.51 57.60 -18.50
C GLN A 10 -81.06 58.00 -18.17
N LEU A 11 -80.80 59.30 -17.98
CA LEU A 11 -79.49 59.77 -17.53
C LEU A 11 -79.09 59.19 -16.17
N GLN A 12 -80.03 59.00 -15.25
CA GLN A 12 -79.74 58.35 -13.95
C GLN A 12 -79.36 56.88 -14.12
N LYS A 13 -80.03 56.15 -15.02
CA LYS A 13 -79.68 54.77 -15.35
C LYS A 13 -78.31 54.68 -16.01
N ASP A 14 -78.06 55.50 -17.03
CA ASP A 14 -76.78 55.53 -17.74
C ASP A 14 -75.62 55.93 -16.80
N ASN A 15 -75.87 56.81 -15.83
CA ASN A 15 -74.90 57.14 -14.78
C ASN A 15 -74.63 55.97 -13.82
N ARG A 16 -75.64 55.15 -13.49
CA ARG A 16 -75.45 53.95 -12.66
C ARG A 16 -74.64 52.90 -13.43
N ASP A 17 -74.99 52.66 -14.68
CA ASP A 17 -74.28 51.71 -15.56
C ASP A 17 -72.83 52.15 -15.80
N GLY A 18 -72.59 53.45 -15.97
CA GLY A 18 -71.24 54.01 -16.07
C GLY A 18 -70.41 53.82 -14.80
N ARG A 19 -71.03 53.90 -13.61
CA ARG A 19 -70.34 53.63 -12.33
C ARG A 19 -69.98 52.16 -12.18
N LEU A 20 -70.88 51.24 -12.54
CA LEU A 20 -70.62 49.80 -12.48
C LEU A 20 -69.45 49.41 -13.40
N ARG A 21 -69.48 49.85 -14.67
CA ARG A 21 -68.37 49.62 -15.61
C ARG A 21 -67.06 50.21 -15.13
N LYS A 22 -67.10 51.39 -14.47
CA LYS A 22 -65.91 51.99 -13.87
C LYS A 22 -65.34 51.12 -12.74
N GLN A 23 -66.19 50.55 -11.88
CA GLN A 23 -65.76 49.65 -10.82
C GLN A 23 -65.16 48.36 -11.38
N GLU A 24 -65.80 47.75 -12.37
CA GLU A 24 -65.27 46.57 -13.07
C GLU A 24 -63.88 46.85 -13.67
N LEU A 25 -63.70 48.02 -14.31
CA LEU A 25 -62.41 48.44 -14.85
C LEU A 25 -61.36 48.65 -13.75
N GLU A 26 -61.72 49.25 -12.61
CA GLU A 26 -60.81 49.41 -11.47
C GLU A 26 -60.38 48.07 -10.87
N GLU A 27 -61.28 47.09 -10.79
CA GLU A 27 -60.96 45.74 -10.34
C GLU A 27 -60.01 45.03 -11.30
N LEU A 28 -60.27 45.11 -12.60
CA LEU A 28 -59.37 44.55 -13.63
C LEU A 28 -57.99 45.21 -13.61
N MET A 29 -57.92 46.53 -13.44
CA MET A 29 -56.65 47.23 -13.30
C MET A 29 -55.86 46.74 -12.10
N ARG A 30 -56.50 46.56 -10.93
CA ARG A 30 -55.83 46.03 -9.74
C ARG A 30 -55.29 44.61 -9.95
N ILE A 31 -56.07 43.74 -10.59
CA ILE A 31 -55.62 42.38 -10.91
C ILE A 31 -54.39 42.44 -11.82
N LEU A 32 -54.46 43.21 -12.91
CA LEU A 32 -53.33 43.38 -13.84
C LEU A 32 -52.09 43.96 -13.16
N GLU A 33 -52.25 44.92 -12.25
CA GLU A 33 -51.14 45.47 -11.45
C GLU A 33 -50.47 44.38 -10.63
N THR A 34 -51.25 43.58 -9.88
CA THR A 34 -50.71 42.48 -9.06
C THR A 34 -50.04 41.40 -9.89
N GLU A 35 -50.61 41.06 -11.05
CA GLU A 35 -50.00 40.14 -12.00
C GLU A 35 -48.69 40.71 -12.54
N SER A 36 -48.67 42.01 -12.90
CA SER A 36 -47.45 42.68 -13.38
C SER A 36 -46.35 42.68 -12.33
N ASP A 37 -46.67 42.94 -11.07
CA ASP A 37 -45.72 42.90 -9.96
C ASP A 37 -45.18 41.49 -9.73
N SER A 38 -46.07 40.49 -9.79
CA SER A 38 -45.67 39.07 -9.68
C SER A 38 -44.72 38.65 -10.81
N LEU A 39 -44.96 39.12 -12.04
CA LEU A 39 -44.10 38.86 -13.19
C LEU A 39 -42.75 39.59 -13.06
N VAL A 40 -42.74 40.82 -12.55
CA VAL A 40 -41.48 41.55 -12.28
C VAL A 40 -40.63 40.82 -11.24
N LEU A 41 -41.23 40.28 -10.17
CA LEU A 41 -40.53 39.52 -9.15
C LEU A 41 -39.98 38.20 -9.70
N THR A 42 -40.78 37.44 -10.45
CA THR A 42 -40.32 36.20 -11.08
C THR A 42 -39.19 36.45 -12.07
N LEU A 43 -39.28 37.47 -12.93
CA LEU A 43 -38.20 37.87 -13.85
C LEU A 43 -36.91 38.25 -13.11
N ARG A 44 -37.00 38.97 -11.98
CA ARG A 44 -35.82 39.28 -11.15
C ARG A 44 -35.15 38.01 -10.63
N SER A 45 -35.94 37.07 -10.06
CA SER A 45 -35.40 35.81 -9.55
C SER A 45 -34.75 34.94 -10.64
N LEU A 46 -35.34 34.91 -11.84
CA LEU A 46 -34.79 34.16 -12.97
C LEU A 46 -33.46 34.77 -13.44
N ARG A 47 -33.36 36.10 -13.51
CA ARG A 47 -32.11 36.81 -13.83
C ARG A 47 -31.02 36.57 -12.78
N GLU A 48 -31.37 36.54 -11.51
CA GLU A 48 -30.42 36.20 -10.44
C GLU A 48 -29.92 34.76 -10.56
N ARG A 49 -30.84 33.82 -10.84
CA ARG A 49 -30.50 32.41 -11.07
C ARG A 49 -29.60 32.26 -12.29
N GLU A 50 -29.90 32.94 -13.40
CA GLU A 50 -29.05 32.96 -14.59
C GLU A 50 -27.63 33.45 -14.27
N ARG A 51 -27.50 34.60 -13.58
CA ARG A 51 -26.19 35.11 -13.15
C ARG A 51 -25.45 34.14 -12.24
N SER A 52 -26.15 33.46 -11.35
CA SER A 52 -25.55 32.47 -10.45
C SER A 52 -25.02 31.25 -11.24
N LEU A 53 -25.77 30.79 -12.23
CA LEU A 53 -25.38 29.69 -13.11
C LEU A 53 -24.20 30.09 -13.99
N GLN A 54 -24.22 31.30 -14.55
CA GLN A 54 -23.08 31.83 -15.32
C GLN A 54 -21.80 31.88 -14.48
N ARG A 55 -21.86 32.33 -13.22
CA ARG A 55 -20.70 32.31 -12.31
C ARG A 55 -20.20 30.89 -12.06
N ARG A 56 -21.10 29.94 -11.79
CA ARG A 56 -20.74 28.52 -11.58
C ARG A 56 -20.13 27.89 -12.83
N LEU A 57 -20.67 28.20 -14.02
CA LEU A 57 -20.14 27.74 -15.29
C LEU A 57 -18.73 28.28 -15.51
N ASN A 58 -18.51 29.57 -15.28
CA ASN A 58 -17.18 30.17 -15.42
C ASN A 58 -16.17 29.60 -14.41
N GLN A 59 -16.60 29.32 -13.18
CA GLN A 59 -15.77 28.65 -12.18
C GLN A 59 -15.41 27.22 -12.60
N ALA A 60 -16.39 26.44 -13.06
CA ALA A 60 -16.15 25.07 -13.53
C ALA A 60 -15.26 25.05 -14.77
N ALA A 61 -15.47 25.96 -15.72
CA ALA A 61 -14.62 26.10 -16.90
C ALA A 61 -13.19 26.53 -16.53
N GLY A 62 -13.03 27.41 -15.54
CA GLY A 62 -11.73 27.80 -14.99
C GLY A 62 -11.01 26.63 -14.32
N ALA A 63 -11.72 25.85 -13.50
CA ALA A 63 -11.18 24.66 -12.83
C ALA A 63 -10.73 23.61 -13.85
N LEU A 64 -11.60 23.26 -14.81
CA LEU A 64 -11.26 22.30 -15.88
C LEU A 64 -10.07 22.77 -16.72
N ARG A 65 -9.97 24.08 -17.00
CA ARG A 65 -8.80 24.64 -17.69
C ARG A 65 -7.53 24.49 -16.85
N GLY A 66 -7.58 24.83 -15.56
CA GLY A 66 -6.45 24.67 -14.65
C GLY A 66 -5.97 23.23 -14.57
N GLU A 67 -6.89 22.27 -14.38
CA GLU A 67 -6.59 20.84 -14.37
C GLU A 67 -5.96 20.38 -15.68
N ALA A 68 -6.52 20.79 -16.83
CA ALA A 68 -5.97 20.45 -18.13
C ALA A 68 -4.55 21.03 -18.34
N GLU A 69 -4.32 22.28 -17.93
CA GLU A 69 -3.00 22.91 -17.98
C GLU A 69 -1.98 22.18 -17.10
N ASP A 70 -2.37 21.76 -15.89
CA ASP A 70 -1.48 21.04 -14.98
C ASP A 70 -1.16 19.63 -15.49
N VAL A 71 -2.13 18.92 -16.07
CA VAL A 71 -1.89 17.64 -16.75
C VAL A 71 -0.93 17.82 -17.93
N VAL A 72 -1.09 18.87 -18.73
CA VAL A 72 -0.18 19.15 -19.84
C VAL A 72 1.22 19.49 -19.34
N LYS A 73 1.36 20.30 -18.28
CA LYS A 73 2.66 20.66 -17.69
C LYS A 73 3.38 19.46 -17.10
N THR A 74 2.69 18.61 -16.34
CA THR A 74 3.27 17.39 -15.76
C THR A 74 3.70 16.42 -16.86
N ARG A 75 2.89 16.25 -17.90
CA ARG A 75 3.27 15.45 -19.07
C ARG A 75 4.46 16.04 -19.81
N ALA A 76 4.50 17.35 -20.02
CA ALA A 76 5.62 18.03 -20.66
C ALA A 76 6.92 17.86 -19.85
N ALA A 77 6.86 18.06 -18.54
CA ALA A 77 7.99 17.84 -17.64
C ALA A 77 8.50 16.39 -17.73
N HIS A 78 7.60 15.41 -17.66
CA HIS A 78 7.96 14.01 -17.80
C HIS A 78 8.61 13.71 -19.16
N THR A 79 8.08 14.25 -20.26
CA THR A 79 8.70 14.05 -21.58
C THR A 79 10.09 14.68 -21.66
N LEU A 80 10.32 15.82 -21.01
CA LEU A 80 11.64 16.45 -20.95
C LEU A 80 12.63 15.60 -20.14
N GLU A 81 12.19 15.03 -19.01
CA GLU A 81 13.00 14.09 -18.23
C GLU A 81 13.39 12.85 -19.05
N LEU A 82 12.42 12.25 -19.77
CA LEU A 82 12.69 11.11 -20.65
C LEU A 82 13.69 11.46 -21.75
N ILE A 83 13.57 12.65 -22.35
CA ILE A 83 14.53 13.14 -23.35
C ILE A 83 15.91 13.30 -22.72
N ALA A 84 16.03 13.89 -21.52
CA ALA A 84 17.30 14.05 -20.84
C ALA A 84 17.99 12.69 -20.60
N VAL A 85 17.26 11.71 -20.06
CA VAL A 85 17.78 10.35 -19.85
C VAL A 85 18.22 9.71 -21.18
N ALA A 86 17.42 9.84 -22.23
CA ALA A 86 17.78 9.31 -23.56
C ALA A 86 19.04 9.98 -24.13
N THR A 87 19.23 11.28 -23.90
CA THR A 87 20.44 11.99 -24.35
C THR A 87 21.69 11.55 -23.58
N GLU A 88 21.58 11.29 -22.28
CA GLU A 88 22.68 10.74 -21.49
C GLU A 88 23.07 9.34 -21.98
N GLN A 89 22.08 8.46 -22.19
CA GLN A 89 22.31 7.12 -22.74
C GLN A 89 22.97 7.19 -24.12
N LYS A 90 22.53 8.10 -24.99
CA LYS A 90 23.15 8.33 -26.30
C LYS A 90 24.63 8.72 -26.14
N LEU A 91 24.95 9.64 -25.24
CA LEU A 91 26.34 10.05 -25.01
C LEU A 91 27.22 8.90 -24.49
N ILE A 92 26.68 8.04 -23.62
CA ILE A 92 27.38 6.83 -23.15
C ILE A 92 27.67 5.91 -24.33
N LEU A 93 26.68 5.66 -25.18
CA LEU A 93 26.82 4.82 -26.36
C LEU A 93 27.83 5.42 -27.36
N GLU A 94 27.79 6.72 -27.61
CA GLU A 94 28.75 7.41 -28.50
C GLU A 94 30.19 7.26 -27.99
N ARG A 95 30.43 7.43 -26.68
CA ARG A 95 31.75 7.19 -26.08
C ARG A 95 32.18 5.73 -26.21
N SER A 96 31.28 4.79 -25.93
CA SER A 96 31.62 3.36 -26.08
C SER A 96 31.93 2.99 -27.53
N ASN A 97 31.25 3.61 -28.49
CA ASN A 97 31.49 3.40 -29.91
C ASN A 97 32.84 3.97 -30.34
N GLN A 98 33.21 5.16 -29.84
CA GLN A 98 34.54 5.74 -30.05
C GLN A 98 35.64 4.83 -29.52
N LEU A 99 35.51 4.32 -28.29
CA LEU A 99 36.48 3.37 -27.72
C LEU A 99 36.59 2.09 -28.55
N LEU A 100 35.46 1.54 -29.01
CA LEU A 100 35.46 0.36 -29.88
C LEU A 100 36.12 0.65 -31.25
N GLN A 101 35.93 1.86 -31.80
CA GLN A 101 36.60 2.29 -33.03
C GLN A 101 38.11 2.37 -32.82
N GLU A 102 38.56 3.00 -31.74
CA GLU A 102 39.99 3.07 -31.37
C GLU A 102 40.58 1.65 -31.19
N GLU A 103 39.90 0.77 -30.44
CA GLU A 103 40.34 -0.62 -30.26
C GLU A 103 40.41 -1.38 -31.59
N TRP A 104 39.48 -1.12 -32.50
CA TRP A 104 39.47 -1.71 -33.82
C TRP A 104 40.62 -1.19 -34.69
N GLU A 105 40.91 0.11 -34.64
CA GLU A 105 42.07 0.72 -35.33
C GLU A 105 43.40 0.19 -34.78
N GLU A 106 43.51 0.02 -33.47
CA GLU A 106 44.68 -0.60 -32.84
C GLU A 106 44.83 -2.07 -33.25
N LEU A 107 43.75 -2.84 -33.24
CA LEU A 107 43.75 -4.24 -33.64
C LEU A 107 44.09 -4.42 -35.11
N SER A 108 43.53 -3.59 -35.98
CA SER A 108 43.84 -3.60 -37.41
C SER A 108 45.31 -3.22 -37.65
N SER A 109 45.83 -2.21 -36.96
CA SER A 109 47.25 -1.84 -36.99
C SER A 109 48.14 -2.97 -36.48
N GLN A 110 47.73 -3.67 -35.42
CA GLN A 110 48.43 -4.83 -34.87
C GLN A 110 48.46 -6.02 -35.84
N LEU A 111 47.31 -6.34 -36.45
CA LEU A 111 47.20 -7.35 -37.51
C LEU A 111 48.10 -7.02 -38.69
N PHE A 112 48.13 -5.75 -39.11
CA PHE A 112 48.85 -5.29 -40.29
C PHE A 112 50.37 -5.16 -40.07
N TYR A 113 50.82 -4.66 -38.90
CA TYR A 113 52.24 -4.35 -38.65
C TYR A 113 52.97 -5.33 -37.74
N TYR A 114 52.28 -6.02 -36.82
CA TYR A 114 52.94 -6.81 -35.75
C TYR A 114 52.62 -8.31 -35.75
N GLY A 115 51.84 -8.79 -36.73
CA GLY A 115 51.47 -10.20 -36.85
C GLY A 115 50.35 -10.60 -35.89
N GLY A 116 49.13 -10.66 -36.42
CA GLY A 116 47.90 -10.83 -35.62
C GLY A 116 47.79 -12.08 -34.74
N GLU A 117 48.43 -13.19 -35.13
CA GLU A 117 48.24 -14.49 -34.49
C GLU A 117 48.80 -14.53 -33.06
N GLN A 118 50.01 -14.01 -32.84
CA GLN A 118 50.63 -14.00 -31.50
C GLN A 118 49.93 -13.04 -30.54
N GLN A 119 49.36 -11.95 -31.07
CA GLN A 119 48.64 -10.95 -30.29
C GLN A 119 47.25 -11.43 -29.88
N CYS A 120 46.56 -12.16 -30.77
CA CYS A 120 45.29 -12.82 -30.47
C CYS A 120 45.45 -13.84 -29.33
N GLN A 121 46.50 -14.67 -29.39
CA GLN A 121 46.82 -15.63 -28.33
C GLN A 121 47.14 -14.94 -26.98
N ARG A 122 47.92 -13.85 -26.99
CA ARG A 122 48.21 -13.07 -25.76
C ARG A 122 46.96 -12.43 -25.16
N ARG A 123 46.04 -11.91 -25.99
CA ARG A 123 44.77 -11.32 -25.51
C ARG A 123 43.84 -12.38 -24.94
N GLN A 124 43.71 -13.53 -25.60
CA GLN A 124 42.97 -14.67 -25.07
C GLN A 124 43.54 -15.12 -23.72
N HIS A 125 44.87 -15.22 -23.61
CA HIS A 125 45.52 -15.55 -22.34
C HIS A 125 45.22 -14.53 -21.24
N ARG A 126 45.27 -13.22 -21.52
CA ARG A 126 44.89 -12.17 -20.55
C ARG A 126 43.42 -12.23 -20.13
N ARG A 127 42.51 -12.52 -21.07
CA ARG A 127 41.07 -12.69 -20.76
C ARG A 127 40.84 -13.85 -19.81
N LEU A 128 41.40 -15.02 -20.15
CA LEU A 128 41.34 -16.20 -19.29
C LEU A 128 41.97 -15.93 -17.92
N GLN A 129 43.06 -15.16 -17.85
CA GLN A 129 43.69 -14.78 -16.59
C GLN A 129 42.78 -13.87 -15.74
N ALA A 130 42.07 -12.92 -16.35
CA ALA A 130 41.10 -12.07 -15.65
C ALA A 130 39.87 -12.86 -15.16
N GLU A 131 39.37 -13.78 -15.98
CA GLU A 131 38.27 -14.69 -15.60
C GLU A 131 38.67 -15.60 -14.45
N LEU A 132 39.87 -16.17 -14.48
CA LEU A 132 40.42 -16.98 -13.38
C LEU A 132 40.52 -16.18 -12.08
N LEU A 133 41.02 -14.93 -12.13
CA LEU A 133 41.06 -14.05 -10.96
C LEU A 133 39.66 -13.70 -10.44
N GLY A 134 38.67 -13.54 -11.34
CA GLY A 134 37.27 -13.32 -10.97
C GLY A 134 36.68 -14.53 -10.24
N LEU A 135 36.89 -15.73 -10.77
CA LEU A 135 36.43 -16.98 -10.15
C LEU A 135 37.12 -17.24 -8.80
N GLN A 136 38.42 -16.96 -8.68
CA GLN A 136 39.14 -17.06 -7.41
C GLN A 136 38.52 -16.17 -6.33
N LYS A 137 38.22 -14.90 -6.65
CA LYS A 137 37.55 -13.99 -5.72
C LYS A 137 36.15 -14.47 -5.32
N GLN A 138 35.40 -15.03 -6.26
CA GLN A 138 34.08 -15.61 -5.96
C GLN A 138 34.18 -16.81 -5.03
N LEU A 139 35.19 -17.68 -5.23
CA LEU A 139 35.47 -18.79 -4.33
C LEU A 139 35.83 -18.30 -2.92
N GLU A 140 36.74 -17.34 -2.80
CA GLU A 140 37.12 -16.75 -1.49
C GLU A 140 35.89 -16.15 -0.76
N LEU A 141 35.00 -15.48 -1.50
CA LEU A 141 33.74 -14.96 -0.94
C LEU A 141 32.79 -16.07 -0.50
N MET A 142 32.73 -17.19 -1.23
CA MET A 142 31.88 -18.32 -0.85
C MET A 142 32.46 -19.12 0.30
N GLU A 143 33.78 -19.28 0.37
CA GLU A 143 34.50 -19.91 1.48
C GLU A 143 34.36 -19.11 2.77
N SER A 144 34.45 -17.78 2.71
CA SER A 144 34.21 -16.93 3.88
C SER A 144 32.76 -16.98 4.35
N LYS A 145 31.79 -17.01 3.42
CA LYS A 145 30.37 -17.21 3.77
C LYS A 145 30.11 -18.56 4.41
N SER A 146 30.68 -19.64 3.88
CA SER A 146 30.50 -20.99 4.42
C SER A 146 31.16 -21.16 5.79
N ALA A 147 32.33 -20.53 6.01
CA ALA A 147 32.98 -20.48 7.33
C ALA A 147 32.10 -19.79 8.38
N LEU A 148 31.52 -18.63 8.05
CA LEU A 148 30.60 -17.92 8.94
C LEU A 148 29.33 -18.74 9.22
N GLN A 149 28.80 -19.44 8.21
CA GLN A 149 27.65 -20.33 8.38
C GLN A 149 27.97 -21.50 9.32
N ALA A 150 29.14 -22.12 9.18
CA ALA A 150 29.59 -23.21 10.05
C ALA A 150 29.76 -22.74 11.50
N GLU A 151 30.33 -21.57 11.74
CA GLU A 151 30.40 -20.98 13.09
C GLU A 151 29.02 -20.71 13.69
N GLY A 152 28.07 -20.23 12.89
CA GLY A 152 26.69 -20.02 13.31
C GLY A 152 26.01 -21.32 13.76
N ILE A 153 26.22 -22.41 13.00
CA ILE A 153 25.71 -23.74 13.35
C ILE A 153 26.35 -24.22 14.66
N LEU A 154 27.66 -24.12 14.81
CA LEU A 154 28.36 -24.53 16.04
C LEU A 154 27.87 -23.76 17.27
N LYS A 155 27.66 -22.44 17.16
CA LYS A 155 27.06 -21.64 18.23
C LYS A 155 25.65 -22.11 18.57
N GLY A 156 24.83 -22.43 17.57
CA GLY A 156 23.50 -22.99 17.76
C GLY A 156 23.51 -24.36 18.44
N VAL A 157 24.50 -25.21 18.14
CA VAL A 157 24.71 -26.49 18.84
C VAL A 157 25.07 -26.26 20.30
N LEU A 158 26.03 -25.38 20.60
CA LEU A 158 26.43 -25.06 21.97
C LEU A 158 25.26 -24.49 22.79
N GLN A 159 24.47 -23.57 22.23
CA GLN A 159 23.28 -23.04 22.92
C GLN A 159 22.24 -24.12 23.21
N LYS A 160 22.07 -25.09 22.29
CA LYS A 160 21.17 -26.23 22.52
C LYS A 160 21.70 -27.14 23.63
N GLU A 161 23.01 -27.38 23.69
CA GLU A 161 23.64 -28.15 24.77
C GLU A 161 23.47 -27.45 26.13
N GLU A 162 23.67 -26.12 26.20
CA GLU A 162 23.44 -25.33 27.41
C GLU A 162 21.96 -25.35 27.85
N ALA A 163 21.03 -25.21 26.91
CA ALA A 163 19.59 -25.31 27.18
C ALA A 163 19.20 -26.73 27.64
N TRP A 164 19.81 -27.76 27.06
CA TRP A 164 19.61 -29.14 27.48
C TRP A 164 20.14 -29.39 28.89
N ALA A 165 21.34 -28.89 29.21
CA ALA A 165 21.91 -28.96 30.56
C ALA A 165 21.01 -28.25 31.59
N SER A 166 20.53 -27.04 31.27
CA SER A 166 19.60 -26.29 32.12
C SER A 166 18.29 -27.05 32.36
N PHE A 167 17.74 -27.68 31.32
CA PHE A 167 16.54 -28.50 31.44
C PHE A 167 16.78 -29.72 32.33
N GLN A 168 17.93 -30.40 32.18
CA GLN A 168 18.29 -31.53 33.05
C GLN A 168 18.37 -31.09 34.51
N GLU A 169 19.04 -29.97 34.81
CA GLU A 169 19.10 -29.40 36.16
C GLU A 169 17.71 -29.10 36.74
N GLN A 170 16.86 -28.41 35.97
CA GLN A 170 15.49 -28.10 36.38
C GLN A 170 14.66 -29.36 36.64
N SER A 171 14.79 -30.38 35.78
CA SER A 171 14.09 -31.66 35.96
C SER A 171 14.57 -32.41 37.20
N GLY A 172 15.87 -32.35 37.53
CA GLY A 172 16.43 -32.89 38.76
C GLY A 172 15.85 -32.21 40.00
N VAL A 173 15.80 -30.87 40.01
CA VAL A 173 15.18 -30.09 41.10
C VAL A 173 13.70 -30.46 41.27
N LEU A 174 12.96 -30.63 40.18
CA LEU A 174 11.55 -31.05 40.24
C LEU A 174 11.41 -32.47 40.81
N GLN A 175 12.28 -33.41 40.44
CA GLN A 175 12.29 -34.76 41.02
C GLN A 175 12.55 -34.72 42.53
N GLU A 176 13.51 -33.91 42.98
CA GLU A 176 13.79 -33.71 44.41
C GLU A 176 12.62 -33.09 45.17
N LEU A 177 11.97 -32.07 44.60
CA LEU A 177 10.78 -31.46 45.18
C LEU A 177 9.64 -32.47 45.27
N GLN A 178 9.45 -33.31 44.24
CA GLN A 178 8.45 -34.37 44.27
C GLN A 178 8.75 -35.41 45.37
N THR A 179 10.02 -35.80 45.54
CA THR A 179 10.41 -36.71 46.65
C THR A 179 10.19 -36.06 48.00
N LYS A 180 10.51 -34.76 48.15
CA LYS A 180 10.28 -34.01 49.38
C LYS A 180 8.80 -33.86 49.71
N VAL A 181 7.94 -33.54 48.74
CA VAL A 181 6.47 -33.45 48.96
C VAL A 181 5.89 -34.82 49.31
N MET A 182 6.31 -35.88 48.64
CA MET A 182 5.89 -37.25 48.96
C MET A 182 6.39 -37.70 50.35
N GLY A 183 7.62 -37.34 50.73
CA GLY A 183 8.19 -37.61 52.04
C GLY A 183 7.56 -36.78 53.18
N SER A 184 7.12 -35.55 52.88
CA SER A 184 6.44 -34.67 53.85
C SER A 184 4.97 -35.08 54.07
N GLY A 185 4.33 -35.74 53.10
CA GLY A 185 3.01 -36.34 53.24
C GLY A 185 2.97 -37.56 54.18
N LEU A 186 4.12 -38.12 54.55
CA LEU A 186 4.24 -39.23 55.50
C LEU A 186 4.39 -38.77 56.97
N HIS A 187 4.28 -37.47 57.25
CA HIS A 187 4.39 -36.89 58.61
C HIS A 187 3.15 -36.10 59.06
N ALA A 188 1.95 -36.55 58.68
CA ALA A 188 0.77 -36.40 59.54
C ALA A 188 0.56 -37.72 60.27
N GLY A 189 1.23 -37.87 61.41
CA GLY A 189 1.26 -39.10 62.20
C GLY A 189 -0.08 -39.43 62.86
N PRO A 190 -0.30 -40.70 63.24
CA PRO A 190 -1.36 -41.04 64.17
C PRO A 190 -0.76 -41.48 65.51
N ALA A 191 -1.22 -40.85 66.59
CA ALA A 191 -1.31 -41.53 67.87
C ALA A 191 -2.56 -41.02 68.59
N PRO A 192 -3.26 -41.87 69.36
CA PRO A 192 -3.74 -43.19 68.97
C PRO A 192 -5.25 -43.35 69.26
N GLY A 193 -5.93 -44.25 68.54
CA GLY A 193 -7.18 -44.86 69.02
C GLY A 193 -8.45 -44.58 68.20
N GLY A 194 -9.01 -45.66 67.64
CA GLY A 194 -10.47 -45.86 67.55
C GLY A 194 -11.19 -45.39 66.28
N GLY A 195 -11.46 -46.34 65.38
CA GLY A 195 -12.76 -46.50 64.71
C GLY A 195 -13.15 -45.57 63.55
N GLY A 196 -13.23 -46.14 62.34
CA GLY A 196 -14.39 -45.94 61.45
C GLY A 196 -14.27 -44.98 60.26
N ALA A 197 -14.52 -45.56 59.08
CA ALA A 197 -15.20 -45.01 57.88
C ALA A 197 -14.47 -44.07 56.88
N GLU A 198 -14.33 -44.59 55.66
CA GLU A 198 -14.51 -44.00 54.32
C GLU A 198 -14.33 -42.48 54.09
N ASN A 199 -13.45 -42.10 53.14
CA ASN A 199 -13.89 -41.41 51.89
C ASN A 199 -12.76 -41.18 50.86
N ARG A 200 -13.12 -41.38 49.59
CA ARG A 200 -12.39 -41.04 48.34
C ARG A 200 -12.25 -39.52 48.16
N LEU A 201 -11.24 -39.07 47.37
CA LEU A 201 -11.25 -37.94 46.38
C LEU A 201 -9.82 -37.71 45.83
N SER A 202 -9.46 -38.24 44.66
CA SER A 202 -9.45 -37.62 43.32
C SER A 202 -8.22 -36.76 42.99
N CYS A 203 -7.21 -37.39 42.37
CA CYS A 203 -6.01 -36.76 41.77
C CYS A 203 -6.16 -36.65 40.25
N THR A 204 -6.96 -35.71 39.74
CA THR A 204 -7.16 -35.54 38.28
C THR A 204 -6.73 -34.16 37.74
N GLY A 205 -6.36 -33.20 38.60
CA GLY A 205 -6.05 -31.83 38.17
C GLY A 205 -4.60 -31.55 37.72
N HIS A 206 -3.60 -32.29 38.22
CA HIS A 206 -2.18 -31.96 38.00
C HIS A 206 -1.60 -32.49 36.67
N LEU A 207 -2.19 -33.53 36.10
CA LEU A 207 -1.72 -34.12 34.83
C LEU A 207 -2.00 -33.22 33.61
N SER A 208 -2.98 -32.32 33.71
CA SER A 208 -3.34 -31.41 32.61
C SER A 208 -2.33 -30.29 32.42
N ARG A 209 -1.67 -29.82 33.49
CA ARG A 209 -0.65 -28.75 33.41
C ARG A 209 0.69 -29.25 32.91
N LEU A 210 1.10 -30.46 33.29
CA LEU A 210 2.35 -31.08 32.81
C LEU A 210 2.28 -31.45 31.32
N ARG A 211 1.11 -31.87 30.83
CA ARG A 211 0.90 -32.08 29.39
C ARG A 211 0.98 -30.78 28.58
N LEU A 212 0.54 -29.65 29.14
CA LEU A 212 0.61 -28.36 28.46
C LEU A 212 2.07 -27.86 28.33
N VAL A 213 2.92 -28.12 29.33
CA VAL A 213 4.36 -27.83 29.28
C VAL A 213 5.08 -28.78 28.29
N ALA A 214 4.71 -30.07 28.24
CA ALA A 214 5.27 -31.00 27.28
C ALA A 214 4.87 -30.68 25.83
N VAL A 215 3.62 -30.24 25.59
CA VAL A 215 3.15 -29.84 24.25
C VAL A 215 3.79 -28.51 23.82
N LEU A 216 4.02 -27.56 24.74
CA LEU A 216 4.75 -26.33 24.42
C LEU A 216 6.26 -26.58 24.19
N GLY A 217 6.87 -27.49 24.95
CA GLY A 217 8.26 -27.92 24.74
C GLY A 217 8.46 -28.66 23.41
N LEU A 218 7.52 -29.52 23.02
CA LEU A 218 7.56 -30.20 21.72
C LEU A 218 7.25 -29.27 20.53
N ARG A 219 6.53 -28.16 20.75
CA ARG A 219 6.28 -27.15 19.72
C ARG A 219 7.49 -26.23 19.43
N LEU A 220 8.50 -26.24 20.31
CA LEU A 220 9.81 -25.61 20.07
C LEU A 220 10.83 -26.58 19.42
N LEU A 221 10.44 -27.84 19.23
CA LEU A 221 11.27 -28.95 18.73
C LEU A 221 11.00 -29.33 17.26
N LEU A 222 10.12 -28.59 16.57
CA LEU A 222 9.86 -28.72 15.13
C LEU A 222 10.39 -27.48 14.40
N PRO A 223 11.46 -27.60 13.58
CA PRO A 223 11.97 -26.49 12.80
C PRO A 223 10.99 -26.11 11.67
N LEU A 224 10.72 -24.81 11.55
CA LEU A 224 10.29 -24.15 10.33
C LEU A 224 11.40 -24.28 9.27
N GLU A 225 11.50 -25.46 8.65
CA GLU A 225 12.14 -25.62 7.35
C GLU A 225 11.06 -26.02 6.36
N LEU A 226 10.46 -25.04 5.64
CA LEU A 226 9.79 -25.31 4.36
C LEU A 226 9.38 -24.06 3.53
N ASP A 227 9.94 -22.86 3.75
CA ASP A 227 9.51 -21.66 2.97
C ASP A 227 10.63 -20.83 2.31
N GLN A 228 11.83 -21.37 2.07
CA GLN A 228 12.88 -20.64 1.32
C GLN A 228 13.45 -21.35 0.08
N MET A 229 12.89 -22.49 -0.33
CA MET A 229 13.32 -23.20 -1.56
C MET A 229 12.39 -22.98 -2.77
N ALA A 230 11.45 -22.03 -2.71
CA ALA A 230 10.44 -21.81 -3.76
C ALA A 230 10.55 -20.46 -4.50
N SER A 231 11.65 -19.70 -4.36
CA SER A 231 11.81 -18.39 -5.03
C SER A 231 13.03 -18.26 -5.95
N GLU A 232 13.75 -19.33 -6.26
CA GLU A 232 14.89 -19.30 -7.20
C GLU A 232 14.77 -20.39 -8.26
N ASP A 233 13.61 -20.50 -8.90
CA ASP A 233 13.48 -21.17 -10.18
C ASP A 233 12.32 -20.49 -10.90
N LEU A 234 12.63 -19.51 -11.76
CA LEU A 234 11.85 -18.98 -12.90
C LEU A 234 12.22 -17.51 -13.21
N SER A 235 13.47 -17.24 -13.63
CA SER A 235 13.77 -16.22 -14.67
C SER A 235 15.25 -16.25 -15.04
N GLY A 236 15.67 -17.31 -15.73
CA GLY A 236 17.05 -17.47 -16.21
C GLY A 236 17.12 -18.35 -17.45
N SER A 237 16.22 -18.13 -18.41
CA SER A 237 16.21 -18.87 -19.69
C SER A 237 15.47 -18.08 -20.76
N VAL A 238 16.12 -17.07 -21.33
CA VAL A 238 15.87 -16.61 -22.71
C VAL A 238 17.21 -16.18 -23.30
N ILE A 239 17.94 -17.15 -23.85
CA ILE A 239 18.89 -16.94 -24.94
C ILE A 239 18.69 -18.09 -25.92
N LEU A 240 18.01 -17.79 -27.03
CA LEU A 240 18.38 -18.21 -28.38
C LEU A 240 18.36 -16.94 -29.23
#